data_AF-A0A8H7BCM9-F1
#
_entry.id   AF-A0A8H7BCM9-F1
#
_cell.length_a   1.000
_cell.length_b   1.000
_cell.length_c   1.000
_cell.angle_alpha   90.00
_cell.angle_beta   90.00
_cell.angle_gamma   90.00
#
_symmetry.space_group_name_H-M   'P 1'
#
loop_
_entity.id
_entity.type
_entity.pdbx_description
1 polymer ?
#
loop_
_entity_poly.entity_id
_entity_poly.type
_entity_poly.pdbx_seq_one_letter_code
_entity_poly.pdbx_strand_id
1 'polypeptide(L)'
;MTPPTAQGVEEELYNACIFTLQKLQYLAVGFSEIRQVLLILESIGPNFIRQAKAIALVHDKELEPVTKVSVGILADIGVTLKSICSACEKRNYKGLNLGRNRLSELLELAEVKSETLDAPSYLEADTEDDEAYNELIREWVHEIMGLSTTFTALCSGFSLQVRLTAQHKMESQIRERQEEHTRVTEPTNRSRSRSRSSTRRREVLREYGISA
;
A
#
# COMPACT_ATOMS: atom_id res chain seq x y z
N MET A 1 -3.42 -10.03 -30.85
CA MET A 1 -2.83 -9.86 -29.52
C MET A 1 -3.13 -8.45 -29.10
N THR A 2 -3.99 -8.25 -28.11
CA THR A 2 -4.28 -6.94 -27.52
C THR A 2 -3.08 -6.54 -26.67
N PRO A 3 -2.56 -5.30 -26.79
CA PRO A 3 -1.51 -4.82 -25.90
C PRO A 3 -2.05 -4.81 -24.46
N PRO A 4 -1.21 -5.13 -23.45
CA PRO A 4 -1.63 -5.01 -22.07
C PRO A 4 -2.03 -3.55 -21.83
N THR A 5 -3.27 -3.34 -21.40
CA THR A 5 -3.70 -2.06 -20.85
C THR A 5 -2.79 -1.68 -19.69
N ALA A 6 -2.50 -0.39 -19.49
CA ALA A 6 -1.67 0.12 -18.38
C ALA A 6 -2.12 -0.36 -16.97
N GLN A 7 -3.33 -0.93 -16.84
CA GLN A 7 -3.75 -1.69 -15.68
C GLN A 7 -2.96 -2.99 -15.51
N GLY A 8 -2.13 -3.05 -14.47
CA GLY A 8 -1.46 -4.28 -14.04
C GLY A 8 0.06 -4.29 -14.25
N VAL A 9 0.62 -3.25 -14.87
CA VAL A 9 2.07 -3.09 -15.02
C VAL A 9 2.74 -3.08 -13.63
N GLU A 10 2.10 -2.51 -12.61
CA GLU A 10 2.64 -2.45 -11.25
C GLU A 10 2.81 -3.83 -10.61
N GLU A 11 1.82 -4.72 -10.81
CA GLU A 11 1.85 -6.09 -10.30
C GLU A 11 2.88 -6.92 -11.07
N GLU A 12 2.93 -6.78 -12.39
CA GLU A 12 3.91 -7.47 -13.21
C GLU A 12 5.34 -7.00 -12.89
N LEU A 13 5.54 -5.70 -12.70
CA LEU A 13 6.82 -5.09 -12.31
C LEU A 13 7.26 -5.60 -10.93
N TYR A 14 6.34 -5.63 -9.97
CA TYR A 14 6.60 -6.17 -8.64
C TYR A 14 7.04 -7.65 -8.71
N ASN A 15 6.29 -8.46 -9.45
CA ASN A 15 6.59 -9.88 -9.62
C ASN A 15 7.94 -10.10 -10.34
N ALA A 16 8.28 -9.27 -11.32
CA ALA A 16 9.55 -9.32 -12.01
C ALA A 16 10.73 -8.96 -11.08
N CYS A 17 10.55 -7.97 -10.20
CA CYS A 17 11.55 -7.62 -9.17
C CYS A 17 11.79 -8.81 -8.22
N ILE A 18 10.72 -9.42 -7.69
CA ILE A 18 10.79 -10.60 -6.81
C ILE A 18 11.49 -11.76 -7.50
N PHE A 19 11.06 -12.10 -8.73
CA PHE A 19 11.67 -13.17 -9.51
C PHE A 19 13.17 -12.94 -9.70
N THR A 20 13.57 -11.71 -10.02
CA THR A 20 14.97 -11.36 -10.26
C THR A 20 15.80 -11.44 -8.99
N LEU A 21 15.29 -10.92 -7.87
CA LEU A 21 15.93 -11.05 -6.54
C LEU A 21 16.11 -12.52 -6.14
N GLN A 22 15.12 -13.37 -6.39
CA GLN A 22 15.21 -14.81 -6.14
C GLN A 22 16.31 -15.50 -6.96
N LYS A 23 16.67 -14.96 -8.13
CA LYS A 23 17.82 -15.45 -8.90
C LYS A 23 19.14 -14.89 -8.38
N LEU A 24 19.15 -13.64 -7.94
CA LEU A 24 20.35 -12.95 -7.45
C LEU A 24 20.72 -13.32 -6.00
N GLN A 25 19.83 -13.93 -5.23
CA GLN A 25 20.11 -14.33 -3.83
C GLN A 25 21.27 -15.35 -3.68
N TYR A 26 21.72 -15.93 -4.79
CA TYR A 26 22.84 -16.87 -4.85
C TYR A 26 24.16 -16.23 -5.28
N LEU A 27 24.20 -14.91 -5.46
CA LEU A 27 25.45 -14.19 -5.69
C LEU A 27 26.36 -14.31 -4.46
N ALA A 28 27.68 -14.35 -4.68
CA ALA A 28 28.65 -14.37 -3.58
C ALA A 28 28.72 -13.03 -2.84
N VAL A 29 28.52 -11.92 -3.57
CA VAL A 29 28.55 -10.55 -3.06
C VAL A 29 27.13 -10.04 -2.85
N GLY A 30 26.89 -9.39 -1.71
CA GLY A 30 25.59 -8.78 -1.40
C GLY A 30 24.47 -9.78 -1.11
N PHE A 31 24.78 -11.07 -0.91
CA PHE A 31 23.76 -12.12 -0.73
C PHE A 31 22.83 -11.83 0.47
N SER A 32 23.40 -11.29 1.55
CA SER A 32 22.68 -11.07 2.80
C SER A 32 21.65 -9.95 2.65
N GLU A 33 22.03 -8.91 1.93
CA GLU A 33 21.27 -7.73 1.61
C GLU A 33 20.19 -8.04 0.57
N ILE A 34 20.52 -8.78 -0.50
CA ILE A 34 19.55 -9.25 -1.50
C ILE A 34 18.47 -10.11 -0.82
N ARG A 35 18.85 -11.00 0.09
CA ARG A 35 17.89 -11.82 0.84
C ARG A 35 17.01 -10.97 1.75
N GLN A 36 17.57 -9.95 2.40
CA GLN A 36 16.79 -9.02 3.22
C GLN A 36 15.81 -8.20 2.37
N VAL A 37 16.25 -7.67 1.23
CA VAL A 37 15.37 -6.98 0.26
C VAL A 37 14.23 -7.89 -0.17
N LEU A 38 14.52 -9.15 -0.53
CA LEU A 38 13.51 -10.12 -0.92
C LEU A 38 12.46 -10.31 0.19
N LEU A 39 12.90 -10.50 1.44
CA LEU A 39 12.00 -10.64 2.59
C LEU A 39 11.13 -9.40 2.82
N ILE A 40 11.73 -8.21 2.69
CA ILE A 40 11.01 -6.93 2.83
C ILE A 40 9.90 -6.84 1.77
N LEU A 41 10.25 -7.03 0.50
CA LEU A 41 9.29 -6.91 -0.59
C LEU A 41 8.20 -7.98 -0.46
N GLU A 42 8.55 -9.26 -0.27
CA GLU A 42 7.59 -10.36 -0.09
C GLU A 42 6.57 -10.10 1.03
N SER A 43 6.99 -9.43 2.11
CA SER A 43 6.11 -9.10 3.24
C SER A 43 5.07 -8.01 2.92
N ILE A 44 5.32 -7.17 1.91
CA ILE A 44 4.52 -5.97 1.60
C ILE A 44 3.72 -6.12 0.31
N GLY A 45 4.28 -6.80 -0.69
CA GLY A 45 3.77 -6.86 -2.07
C GLY A 45 2.28 -7.15 -2.21
N PRO A 46 1.76 -8.27 -1.66
CA PRO A 46 0.35 -8.62 -1.81
C PRO A 46 -0.60 -7.55 -1.25
N ASN A 47 -0.17 -6.82 -0.22
CA ASN A 47 -0.96 -5.74 0.36
C ASN A 47 -0.87 -4.46 -0.49
N PHE A 48 0.34 -4.09 -0.91
CA PHE A 48 0.58 -2.95 -1.79
C PHE A 48 -0.24 -3.03 -3.08
N ILE A 49 -0.15 -4.14 -3.82
CA ILE A 49 -0.84 -4.30 -5.11
C ILE A 49 -2.36 -4.19 -4.96
N ARG A 50 -2.93 -4.79 -3.90
CA ARG A 50 -4.36 -4.68 -3.62
C ARG A 50 -4.78 -3.24 -3.31
N GLN A 51 -3.98 -2.52 -2.53
CA GLN A 51 -4.26 -1.12 -2.19
C GLN A 51 -4.11 -0.20 -3.40
N ALA A 52 -3.07 -0.36 -4.20
CA ALA A 52 -2.86 0.42 -5.43
C ALA A 52 -4.05 0.26 -6.39
N LYS A 53 -4.51 -0.98 -6.61
CA LYS A 53 -5.71 -1.27 -7.41
C LYS A 53 -6.96 -0.62 -6.84
N ALA A 54 -7.18 -0.74 -5.52
CA ALA A 54 -8.33 -0.14 -4.87
C ALA A 54 -8.34 1.39 -4.99
N ILE A 55 -7.19 2.04 -4.75
CA ILE A 55 -6.99 3.50 -4.88
C ILE A 55 -7.29 3.97 -6.31
N ALA A 56 -6.76 3.25 -7.32
CA ALA A 56 -7.00 3.56 -8.72
C ALA A 56 -8.49 3.45 -9.09
N LEU A 57 -9.20 2.44 -8.58
CA LEU A 57 -10.63 2.25 -8.83
C LEU A 57 -11.51 3.35 -8.23
N VAL A 58 -11.14 3.88 -7.06
CA VAL A 58 -11.91 4.95 -6.39
C VAL A 58 -11.46 6.37 -6.78
N HIS A 59 -10.42 6.49 -7.62
CA HIS A 59 -9.81 7.77 -8.02
C HIS A 59 -9.50 8.68 -6.82
N ASP A 60 -8.88 8.11 -5.78
CA ASP A 60 -8.55 8.85 -4.57
C ASP A 60 -7.41 9.85 -4.82
N LYS A 61 -7.76 11.13 -4.99
CA LYS A 61 -6.81 12.21 -5.31
C LYS A 61 -5.75 12.44 -4.23
N GLU A 62 -5.97 12.00 -2.99
CA GLU A 62 -5.00 12.15 -1.90
C GLU A 62 -3.96 11.02 -1.93
N LEU A 63 -4.38 9.80 -2.24
CA LEU A 63 -3.50 8.61 -2.24
C LEU A 63 -2.91 8.25 -3.59
N GLU A 64 -3.49 8.73 -4.69
CA GLU A 64 -2.99 8.50 -6.04
C GLU A 64 -1.53 8.99 -6.21
N PRO A 65 -1.13 10.18 -5.72
CA PRO A 65 0.27 10.61 -5.78
C PRO A 65 1.21 9.67 -5.01
N VAL A 66 0.80 9.20 -3.83
CA VAL A 66 1.62 8.29 -3.01
C VAL A 66 1.77 6.92 -3.68
N THR A 67 0.71 6.46 -4.34
CA THR A 67 0.73 5.22 -5.13
C THR A 67 1.69 5.36 -6.31
N LYS A 68 1.64 6.48 -7.04
CA LYS A 68 2.57 6.77 -8.15
C LYS A 68 4.03 6.82 -7.70
N VAL A 69 4.33 7.46 -6.56
CA VAL A 69 5.68 7.48 -5.99
C VAL A 69 6.14 6.07 -5.60
N SER A 70 5.27 5.27 -5.00
CA SER A 70 5.60 3.88 -4.63
C SER A 70 5.89 3.02 -5.86
N VAL A 71 5.12 3.19 -6.94
CA VAL A 71 5.37 2.52 -8.23
C VAL A 71 6.69 3.00 -8.85
N GLY A 72 6.99 4.30 -8.77
CA GLY A 72 8.26 4.87 -9.22
C GLY A 72 9.46 4.24 -8.52
N ILE A 73 9.42 4.12 -7.19
CA ILE A 73 10.49 3.47 -6.42
C ILE A 73 10.63 1.99 -6.81
N LEU A 74 9.52 1.30 -7.08
CA LEU A 74 9.57 -0.07 -7.56
C LEU A 74 10.22 -0.16 -8.96
N ALA A 75 9.99 0.83 -9.82
CA ALA A 75 10.67 0.94 -11.11
C ALA A 75 12.17 1.21 -10.94
N ASP A 76 12.58 2.07 -10.01
CA ASP A 76 13.98 2.33 -9.68
C ASP A 76 14.70 1.07 -9.18
N ILE A 77 14.02 0.27 -8.33
CA ILE A 77 14.50 -1.06 -7.92
C ILE A 77 14.68 -1.95 -9.16
N GLY A 78 13.69 -1.97 -10.06
CA GLY A 78 13.76 -2.73 -11.32
C GLY A 78 14.93 -2.34 -12.22
N VAL A 79 15.20 -1.04 -12.37
CA VAL A 79 16.35 -0.50 -13.12
C VAL A 79 17.67 -0.98 -12.50
N THR A 80 17.78 -0.90 -11.19
CA THR A 80 19.00 -1.31 -10.48
C THR A 80 19.22 -2.83 -10.60
N LEU A 81 18.16 -3.63 -10.46
CA LEU A 81 18.22 -5.09 -10.66
C LEU A 81 18.62 -5.46 -12.08
N LYS A 82 18.10 -4.75 -13.09
CA LYS A 82 18.48 -4.94 -14.50
C LYS A 82 19.98 -4.66 -14.71
N SER A 83 20.52 -3.63 -14.06
CA SER A 83 21.95 -3.29 -14.11
C SER A 83 22.81 -4.38 -13.49
N ILE A 84 22.43 -4.89 -12.31
CA ILE A 84 23.09 -6.03 -11.66
C ILE A 84 23.09 -7.25 -12.58
N CYS A 85 21.94 -7.62 -13.16
CA CYS A 85 21.86 -8.76 -14.07
C CYS A 85 22.78 -8.58 -15.29
N SER A 86 22.85 -7.37 -15.86
CA SER A 86 23.70 -7.08 -17.00
C SER A 86 25.20 -7.22 -16.66
N ALA A 87 25.61 -6.75 -15.49
CA ALA A 87 26.98 -6.91 -15.00
C ALA A 87 27.32 -8.39 -14.74
N CYS A 88 26.40 -9.14 -14.11
CA CYS A 88 26.58 -10.56 -13.84
C CYS A 88 26.69 -11.39 -15.14
N GLU A 89 25.95 -11.05 -16.19
CA GLU A 89 26.06 -11.73 -17.48
C GLU A 89 27.45 -11.59 -18.12
N LYS A 90 28.10 -10.42 -17.99
CA LYS A 90 29.48 -10.22 -18.47
C LYS A 90 30.49 -11.13 -17.75
N ARG A 91 30.18 -11.53 -16.50
CA ARG A 91 30.96 -12.49 -15.70
C ARG A 91 30.50 -13.94 -15.86
N ASN A 92 29.76 -14.26 -16.93
CA ASN A 92 29.26 -15.61 -17.26
C ASN A 92 28.27 -16.21 -16.25
N TYR A 93 27.59 -15.40 -15.43
CA TYR A 93 26.48 -15.90 -14.60
C TYR A 93 25.27 -16.24 -15.49
N LYS A 94 24.97 -17.54 -15.61
CA LYS A 94 23.87 -18.04 -16.45
C LYS A 94 22.52 -17.91 -15.73
N GLY A 95 21.45 -17.71 -16.50
CA GLY A 95 20.07 -17.78 -16.01
C GLY A 95 19.46 -16.46 -15.53
N LEU A 96 20.15 -15.34 -15.66
CA LEU A 96 19.65 -13.99 -15.29
C LEU A 96 18.89 -13.29 -16.43
N ASN A 97 19.15 -13.70 -17.68
CA ASN A 97 18.53 -13.15 -18.88
C ASN A 97 17.00 -13.00 -18.82
N LEU A 98 16.31 -14.00 -18.26
CA LEU A 98 14.85 -13.99 -18.21
C LEU A 98 14.33 -12.84 -17.31
N GLY A 99 14.92 -12.66 -16.14
CA GLY A 99 14.56 -11.59 -15.22
C GLY A 99 14.90 -10.22 -15.82
N ARG A 100 16.11 -10.09 -16.38
CA ARG A 100 16.56 -8.86 -17.05
C ARG A 100 15.64 -8.44 -18.19
N ASN A 101 15.35 -9.35 -19.12
CA ASN A 101 14.55 -9.04 -20.30
C ASN A 101 13.12 -8.66 -19.90
N ARG A 102 12.56 -9.38 -18.91
CA ARG A 102 11.23 -9.07 -18.39
C ARG A 102 11.18 -7.71 -17.70
N LEU A 103 12.21 -7.35 -16.94
CA LEU A 103 12.34 -6.02 -16.36
C LEU A 103 12.44 -4.94 -17.44
N SER A 104 13.23 -5.15 -18.50
CA SER A 104 13.30 -4.19 -19.62
C SER A 104 11.91 -3.91 -20.23
N GLU A 105 11.16 -4.95 -20.58
CA GLU A 105 9.81 -4.81 -21.15
C GLU A 105 8.87 -4.01 -20.23
N LEU A 106 8.89 -4.33 -18.93
CA LEU A 106 7.98 -3.71 -17.96
C LEU A 106 8.37 -2.27 -17.62
N LEU A 107 9.66 -1.95 -17.62
CA LEU A 107 10.14 -0.59 -17.39
C LEU A 107 9.84 0.31 -18.61
N GLU A 108 9.92 -0.21 -19.83
CA GLU A 108 9.45 0.50 -21.03
C GLU A 108 7.95 0.78 -20.97
N LEU A 109 7.15 -0.20 -20.55
CA LEU A 109 5.71 -0.04 -20.35
C LEU A 109 5.37 0.93 -19.20
N ALA A 110 6.25 1.04 -18.20
CA ALA A 110 6.15 2.02 -17.12
C ALA A 110 6.65 3.42 -17.51
N GLU A 111 6.94 3.65 -18.79
CA GLU A 111 7.43 4.94 -19.34
C GLU A 111 8.74 5.42 -18.71
N VAL A 112 9.57 4.50 -18.21
CA VAL A 112 10.93 4.82 -17.75
C VAL A 112 11.75 5.25 -18.96
N LYS A 113 12.45 6.39 -18.86
CA LYS A 113 13.26 6.93 -19.96
C LYS A 113 14.28 5.90 -20.42
N SER A 114 14.43 5.74 -21.73
CA SER A 114 15.36 4.78 -22.36
C SER A 114 16.81 4.96 -21.89
N GLU A 115 17.22 6.21 -21.62
CA GLU A 115 18.56 6.53 -21.08
C GLU A 115 18.85 5.84 -19.74
N THR A 116 17.82 5.59 -18.93
CA THR A 116 17.89 4.86 -17.65
C THR A 116 17.83 3.35 -17.84
N LEU A 117 17.45 2.88 -19.03
CA LEU A 117 17.33 1.46 -19.37
C LEU A 117 18.61 0.92 -20.02
N ASP A 118 19.45 1.78 -20.56
CA ASP A 118 20.73 1.37 -21.11
C ASP A 118 21.67 0.91 -19.99
N ALA A 119 22.50 -0.09 -20.30
CA ALA A 119 23.54 -0.51 -19.37
C ALA A 119 24.48 0.68 -19.12
N PRO A 120 24.84 0.99 -17.86
CA PRO A 120 25.73 2.10 -17.58
C PRO A 120 27.02 2.02 -18.39
N SER A 121 27.45 3.12 -19.01
CA SER A 121 28.58 3.16 -19.94
C SER A 121 29.90 2.67 -19.33
N TYR A 122 30.05 2.78 -18.00
CA TYR A 122 31.23 2.28 -17.28
C TYR A 122 31.27 0.75 -17.17
N LEU A 123 30.17 0.04 -17.44
CA LEU A 123 30.20 -1.42 -17.58
C LEU A 123 30.90 -1.85 -18.88
N GLU A 124 31.04 -0.98 -19.88
CA GLU A 124 31.74 -1.28 -21.13
C GLU A 124 33.26 -1.12 -21.01
N ALA A 125 33.74 -0.40 -20.00
CA ALA A 125 35.16 -0.40 -19.65
C ALA A 125 35.53 -1.74 -19.01
N ASP A 126 36.68 -2.30 -19.35
CA ASP A 126 37.14 -3.63 -18.91
C ASP A 126 37.00 -3.84 -17.40
N THR A 127 35.86 -4.42 -16.97
CA THR A 127 35.63 -4.86 -15.59
C THR A 127 36.31 -6.21 -15.35
N GLU A 128 37.55 -6.39 -15.83
CA GLU A 128 38.35 -7.59 -15.54
C GLU A 128 38.80 -7.62 -14.07
N ASP A 129 38.85 -6.45 -13.42
CA ASP A 129 39.11 -6.31 -11.99
C ASP A 129 37.92 -6.83 -11.16
N ASP A 130 38.16 -7.92 -10.42
CA ASP A 130 37.21 -8.54 -9.50
C ASP A 130 36.85 -7.61 -8.33
N GLU A 131 37.77 -6.78 -7.86
CA GLU A 131 37.52 -5.87 -6.73
C GLU A 131 36.58 -4.74 -7.15
N ALA A 132 36.88 -4.08 -8.27
CA ALA A 132 36.02 -3.04 -8.83
C ALA A 132 34.61 -3.56 -9.19
N TYR A 133 34.52 -4.77 -9.75
CA TYR A 133 33.23 -5.42 -10.02
C TYR A 133 32.44 -5.67 -8.73
N ASN A 134 33.10 -6.24 -7.71
CA ASN A 134 32.43 -6.57 -6.46
C ASN A 134 31.96 -5.30 -5.72
N GLU A 135 32.74 -4.22 -5.76
CA GLU A 135 32.34 -2.94 -5.16
C GLU A 135 31.13 -2.35 -5.88
N LEU A 136 31.11 -2.36 -7.21
CA LEU A 136 29.96 -1.92 -7.99
C LEU A 136 28.68 -2.71 -7.66
N ILE A 137 28.80 -4.04 -7.54
CA ILE A 137 27.66 -4.88 -7.14
C ILE A 137 27.19 -4.51 -5.73
N ARG A 138 28.09 -4.22 -4.77
CA ARG A 138 27.71 -3.78 -3.42
C ARG A 138 26.96 -2.45 -3.46
N GLU A 139 27.45 -1.47 -4.21
CA GLU A 139 26.80 -0.16 -4.33
C GLU A 139 25.35 -0.30 -4.79
N TRP A 140 25.10 -1.07 -5.85
CA TRP A 140 23.74 -1.32 -6.33
C TRP A 140 22.87 -2.13 -5.37
N VAL A 141 23.45 -3.08 -4.65
CA VAL A 141 22.73 -3.83 -3.62
C VAL A 141 22.34 -2.92 -2.45
N HIS A 142 23.22 -2.00 -2.05
CA HIS A 142 22.92 -0.98 -1.05
C HIS A 142 21.85 0.01 -1.53
N GLU A 143 21.88 0.40 -2.80
CA GLU A 143 20.85 1.24 -3.42
C GLU A 143 19.48 0.56 -3.36
N ILE A 144 19.37 -0.70 -3.79
CA ILE A 144 18.12 -1.46 -3.71
C ILE A 144 17.63 -1.59 -2.27
N MET A 145 18.54 -1.77 -1.30
CA MET A 145 18.18 -1.80 0.12
C MET A 145 17.57 -0.46 0.58
N GLY A 146 18.19 0.66 0.22
CA GLY A 146 17.69 2.00 0.53
C GLY A 146 16.32 2.27 -0.09
N LEU A 147 16.15 1.91 -1.36
CA LEU A 147 14.88 2.01 -2.07
C LEU A 147 13.81 1.12 -1.43
N SER A 148 14.14 -0.11 -1.06
CA SER A 148 13.20 -1.05 -0.41
C SER A 148 12.75 -0.57 0.98
N THR A 149 13.66 0.06 1.72
CA THR A 149 13.33 0.70 3.01
C THR A 149 12.38 1.88 2.81
N THR A 150 12.65 2.72 1.81
CA THR A 150 11.79 3.87 1.46
C THR A 150 10.41 3.40 0.99
N PHE A 151 10.37 2.38 0.13
CA PHE A 151 9.15 1.74 -0.34
C PHE A 151 8.30 1.22 0.83
N THR A 152 8.94 0.59 1.83
CA THR A 152 8.28 0.11 3.04
C THR A 152 7.69 1.24 3.87
N ALA A 153 8.45 2.30 4.09
CA ALA A 153 8.00 3.47 4.84
C ALA A 153 6.77 4.10 4.18
N LEU A 154 6.79 4.26 2.86
CA LEU A 154 5.63 4.75 2.10
C LEU A 154 4.43 3.81 2.27
N CYS A 155 4.61 2.50 2.04
CA CYS A 155 3.55 1.50 2.17
C CYS A 155 2.86 1.49 3.54
N SER A 156 3.59 1.81 4.60
CA SER A 156 3.01 1.93 5.95
C SER A 156 2.09 3.15 6.11
N GLY A 157 2.33 4.23 5.36
CA GLY A 157 1.63 5.50 5.47
C GLY A 157 0.32 5.62 4.69
N PHE A 158 0.11 4.81 3.63
CA PHE A 158 -1.07 4.93 2.76
C PHE A 158 -2.12 3.82 2.90
N SER A 159 -2.14 3.11 4.04
CA SER A 159 -3.13 2.06 4.27
C SER A 159 -4.57 2.60 4.23
N LEU A 160 -5.31 2.19 3.19
CA LEU A 160 -6.76 2.41 3.06
C LEU A 160 -7.52 1.97 4.31
N GLN A 161 -7.12 0.84 4.91
CA GLN A 161 -7.72 0.32 6.14
C GLN A 161 -7.49 1.28 7.32
N VAL A 162 -6.30 1.85 7.45
CA VAL A 162 -6.00 2.84 8.50
C VAL A 162 -6.85 4.10 8.29
N ARG A 163 -7.00 4.58 7.05
CA ARG A 163 -7.88 5.73 6.76
C ARG A 163 -9.35 5.45 7.04
N LEU A 164 -9.88 4.33 6.58
CA LEU A 164 -11.28 3.94 6.86
C LEU A 164 -11.54 3.80 8.37
N THR A 165 -10.58 3.23 9.11
CA THR A 165 -10.67 3.12 10.57
C THR A 165 -10.61 4.49 11.23
N ALA A 166 -9.72 5.38 10.78
CA ALA A 166 -9.62 6.74 11.29
C ALA A 166 -10.89 7.56 10.99
N GLN A 167 -11.45 7.41 9.79
CA GLN A 167 -12.70 8.08 9.39
C GLN A 167 -13.88 7.59 10.23
N HIS A 168 -14.08 6.28 10.38
CA HIS A 168 -15.15 5.75 11.23
C HIS A 168 -15.01 6.18 12.69
N LYS A 169 -13.78 6.23 13.22
CA LYS A 169 -13.53 6.73 14.58
C LYS A 169 -13.91 8.21 14.71
N MET A 170 -13.60 9.02 13.70
CA MET A 170 -13.96 10.44 13.68
C MET A 170 -15.48 10.64 13.59
N GLU A 171 -16.15 9.90 12.70
CA GLU A 171 -17.62 9.92 12.55
C GLU A 171 -18.33 9.49 13.85
N SER A 172 -17.84 8.45 14.52
CA SER A 172 -18.37 8.03 15.83
C SER A 172 -18.25 9.12 16.88
N GLN A 173 -17.08 9.79 16.95
CA GLN A 173 -16.86 10.89 17.90
C GLN A 173 -17.73 12.12 17.59
N ILE A 174 -18.00 12.40 16.32
CA ILE A 174 -18.89 13.49 15.91
C ILE A 174 -20.33 13.15 16.32
N ARG A 175 -20.77 11.91 16.09
CA ARG A 175 -22.12 11.45 16.48
C ARG A 175 -22.31 11.50 17.99
N GLU A 176 -21.34 11.03 18.77
CA GLU A 176 -21.37 11.10 20.24
C GLU A 176 -21.48 12.55 20.73
N ARG A 177 -20.69 13.48 20.17
CA ARG A 177 -20.78 14.90 20.52
C ARG A 177 -22.12 15.52 20.12
N GLN A 178 -22.71 15.12 19.00
CA GLN A 178 -24.03 15.59 18.59
C GLN A 178 -25.12 15.07 19.53
N GLU A 179 -25.09 13.79 19.90
CA GLU A 179 -26.03 13.19 20.87
C GLU A 179 -25.93 13.86 22.25
N GLU A 180 -24.71 14.17 22.72
CA GLU A 180 -24.48 14.89 23.97
C GLU A 180 -25.02 16.32 23.92
N HIS A 181 -24.78 17.05 22.82
CA HIS A 181 -25.34 18.39 22.62
C HIS A 181 -26.88 18.40 22.59
N THR A 182 -27.49 17.34 22.04
CA THR A 182 -28.95 17.20 21.96
C THR A 182 -29.55 16.89 23.34
N ARG A 183 -28.87 16.10 24.18
CA ARG A 183 -29.27 15.85 25.58
C ARG A 183 -29.17 17.10 26.47
N VAL A 184 -28.20 17.98 26.21
CA VAL A 184 -28.03 19.23 26.97
C VAL A 184 -29.06 20.30 26.58
N THR A 185 -29.58 20.26 25.35
CA THR A 185 -30.58 21.22 24.84
C THR A 185 -32.03 20.78 25.01
N GLU A 186 -32.30 19.54 25.46
CA GLU A 186 -33.65 19.16 25.88
C GLU A 186 -34.07 19.96 27.14
N PRO A 187 -35.14 20.78 27.07
CA PRO A 187 -35.62 21.49 28.24
C PRO A 187 -36.12 20.46 29.26
N THR A 188 -35.62 20.57 30.48
CA THR A 188 -35.92 19.72 31.64
C THR A 188 -37.40 19.86 32.05
N ASN A 189 -38.32 19.35 31.25
CA ASN A 189 -39.77 19.49 31.44
C ASN A 189 -40.39 18.23 32.09
N ARG A 190 -39.70 17.64 33.07
CA ARG A 190 -40.23 16.55 33.89
C ARG A 190 -39.91 16.76 35.36
N SER A 191 -40.51 17.79 35.95
CA SER A 191 -40.54 17.95 37.41
C SER A 191 -41.70 18.86 37.84
N ARG A 192 -42.96 18.45 37.61
CA ARG A 192 -44.13 18.85 38.45
C ARG A 192 -45.44 18.27 37.93
N SER A 193 -45.86 17.15 38.52
CA SER A 193 -47.29 16.84 38.73
C SER A 193 -47.44 15.60 39.62
N ARG A 194 -46.99 15.72 40.87
CA ARG A 194 -47.47 14.87 41.97
C ARG A 194 -47.88 15.78 43.13
N SER A 195 -49.15 16.17 43.18
CA SER A 195 -49.88 16.32 44.44
C SER A 195 -51.37 16.53 44.22
N ARG A 196 -52.17 15.64 44.83
CA ARG A 196 -53.54 15.82 45.35
C ARG A 196 -54.62 16.23 44.33
N SER A 197 -55.63 15.40 44.07
CA SER A 197 -56.66 15.08 45.07
C SER A 197 -57.32 13.72 44.82
N SER A 198 -57.33 12.91 45.87
CA SER A 198 -58.31 11.86 46.10
C SER A 198 -59.73 12.41 46.19
N THR A 199 -60.71 11.52 46.06
CA THR A 199 -62.12 11.65 46.47
C THR A 199 -63.11 12.10 45.40
N ARG A 200 -63.56 11.15 44.56
CA ARG A 200 -64.99 10.88 44.22
C ARG A 200 -65.09 9.83 43.11
N ARG A 201 -65.01 8.56 43.49
CA ARG A 201 -65.41 7.41 42.66
C ARG A 201 -66.04 6.37 43.57
N ARG A 202 -67.27 6.66 44.02
CA ARG A 202 -68.26 5.74 44.59
C ARG A 202 -69.45 6.60 45.00
N GLU A 203 -70.36 6.80 44.05
CA GLU A 203 -71.79 7.12 44.23
C GLU A 203 -72.37 7.55 42.87
N VAL A 204 -72.41 6.62 41.90
CA VAL A 204 -73.32 6.71 40.74
C VAL A 204 -73.68 5.27 40.33
N LEU A 205 -74.28 4.50 41.23
CA LEU A 205 -74.84 3.17 40.94
C LEU A 205 -76.07 2.86 41.84
N ARG A 206 -76.91 3.88 42.07
CA ARG A 206 -78.26 3.75 42.65
C ARG A 206 -79.14 4.88 42.14
N GLU A 207 -79.39 4.94 40.83
CA GLU A 207 -80.46 5.80 40.30
C GLU A 207 -81.04 5.37 38.95
N TYR A 208 -80.70 4.17 38.46
CA TYR A 208 -81.38 3.56 37.31
C TYR A 208 -82.08 2.28 37.74
N GLY A 209 -83.10 2.46 38.58
CA GLY A 209 -84.07 1.42 38.92
C GLY A 209 -84.80 0.95 37.66
N ILE A 210 -84.23 -0.05 36.99
CA ILE A 210 -84.91 -0.84 35.96
C ILE A 210 -85.03 -2.26 36.53
N SER A 211 -86.25 -2.57 36.95
CA SER A 211 -86.72 -3.94 37.17
C SER A 211 -87.82 -4.21 36.14
N ALA A 212 -87.45 -4.94 35.10
CA ALA A 212 -88.21 -6.00 34.43
C ALA A 212 -87.24 -6.70 33.47
#